data_AF-A0A4Q9MCZ5-F1
#
_entry.id   AF-A0A4Q9MCZ5-F1
#
_cell.length_a   1.000
_cell.length_b   1.000
_cell.length_c   1.000
_cell.angle_alpha   90.00
_cell.angle_beta   90.00
_cell.angle_gamma   90.00
#
_symmetry.space_group_name_H-M   'P 1'
#
loop_
_entity.id
_entity.type
_entity.pdbx_description
1 polymer ?
#
loop_
_entity_poly.entity_id
_entity_poly.type
_entity_poly.pdbx_seq_one_letter_code
_entity_poly.pdbx_strand_id
1 'polypeptide(L)'
;PTFAKLDDTNYAEWYTFMQALLTKQGVWGVVSSALGHIHDTTDTHTLWTTLKTVHCSRGFGMHLSLCRDFFSMVRGEYQTMTSWIADVHQLAFQLKDIGATYTTVTDEDIIIVLTKGLPSSYEHLVVSLDATLSDDLTLNLVIRRLVNEESRQ
;
A
#
# COMPACT_ATOMS: atom_id res chain seq x y z
N PRO A 1 13.18 -21.08 -10.60
CA PRO A 1 12.60 -19.81 -11.07
C PRO A 1 11.63 -19.26 -10.01
N THR A 2 11.92 -18.09 -9.46
CA THR A 2 11.03 -17.39 -8.51
C THR A 2 10.01 -16.61 -9.32
N PHE A 3 8.73 -16.80 -9.01
CA PHE A 3 7.62 -16.24 -9.77
C PHE A 3 7.13 -14.96 -9.11
N ALA A 4 7.15 -13.84 -9.83
CA ALA A 4 6.51 -12.61 -9.37
C ALA A 4 4.99 -12.84 -9.30
N LYS A 5 4.37 -12.48 -8.16
CA LYS A 5 2.90 -12.53 -8.04
C LYS A 5 2.27 -11.57 -9.03
N LEU A 6 1.11 -11.92 -9.58
CA LEU A 6 0.39 -11.05 -10.52
C LEU A 6 0.09 -9.71 -9.84
N ASP A 7 0.45 -8.63 -10.51
CA ASP A 7 0.09 -7.25 -10.17
C ASP A 7 -0.29 -6.46 -11.44
N ASP A 8 -0.60 -5.19 -11.25
CA ASP A 8 -1.13 -4.31 -12.28
C ASP A 8 -0.10 -3.94 -13.36
N THR A 9 1.20 -4.08 -13.05
CA THR A 9 2.31 -3.75 -13.93
C THR A 9 2.90 -4.96 -14.66
N ASN A 10 2.77 -6.16 -14.11
CA ASN A 10 3.49 -7.33 -14.61
C ASN A 10 2.64 -8.30 -15.44
N TYR A 11 1.36 -8.00 -15.70
CA TYR A 11 0.45 -8.94 -16.37
C TYR A 11 0.97 -9.55 -17.68
N ALA A 12 1.58 -8.74 -18.56
CA ALA A 12 2.03 -9.23 -19.87
C ALA A 12 3.17 -10.27 -19.74
N GLU A 13 4.13 -10.00 -18.86
CA GLU A 13 5.22 -10.92 -18.55
C GLU A 13 4.69 -12.14 -17.79
N TRP A 14 3.88 -11.91 -16.75
CA TRP A 14 3.24 -12.93 -15.93
C TRP A 14 2.44 -13.93 -16.78
N TYR A 15 1.62 -13.43 -17.71
CA TYR A 15 0.82 -14.24 -18.63
C TYR A 15 1.71 -15.10 -19.52
N THR A 16 2.71 -14.50 -20.15
CA THR A 16 3.64 -15.20 -21.05
C THR A 16 4.37 -16.32 -20.31
N PHE A 17 4.84 -16.05 -19.09
CA PHE A 17 5.51 -17.04 -18.26
C PHE A 17 4.57 -18.13 -17.75
N MET A 18 3.37 -17.80 -17.30
CA MET A 18 2.37 -18.79 -16.87
C MET A 18 1.96 -19.71 -18.00
N GLN A 19 1.71 -19.15 -19.19
CA GLN A 19 1.40 -19.92 -20.38
C GLN A 19 2.54 -20.88 -20.72
N ALA A 20 3.80 -20.40 -20.75
CA ALA A 20 4.95 -21.22 -21.03
C ALA A 20 5.16 -22.33 -19.98
N LEU A 21 4.97 -22.03 -18.70
CA LEU A 21 5.11 -22.98 -17.60
C LEU A 21 4.07 -24.11 -17.68
N LEU A 22 2.80 -23.74 -17.82
CA LEU A 22 1.69 -24.69 -17.90
C LEU A 22 1.75 -25.53 -19.19
N THR A 23 2.23 -24.95 -20.28
CA THR A 23 2.49 -25.67 -21.54
C THR A 23 3.60 -26.70 -21.35
N LYS A 24 4.72 -26.30 -20.72
CA LYS A 24 5.84 -27.20 -20.42
C LYS A 24 5.44 -28.34 -19.48
N GLN A 25 4.52 -28.08 -18.55
CA GLN A 25 4.00 -29.09 -17.63
C GLN A 25 2.89 -29.96 -18.26
N GLY A 26 2.48 -29.70 -19.49
CA GLY A 26 1.42 -30.47 -20.18
C GLY A 26 0.01 -30.26 -19.63
N VAL A 27 -0.17 -29.32 -18.69
CA VAL A 27 -1.44 -29.06 -18.00
C VAL A 27 -2.17 -27.82 -18.52
N TRP A 28 -1.57 -27.07 -19.47
CA TRP A 28 -2.23 -25.91 -20.08
C TRP A 28 -3.62 -26.23 -20.61
N GLY A 29 -3.76 -27.36 -21.33
CA GLY A 29 -5.04 -27.84 -21.86
C GLY A 29 -6.07 -28.21 -20.79
N VAL A 30 -5.62 -28.61 -19.58
CA VAL A 30 -6.50 -28.95 -18.46
C VAL A 30 -6.99 -27.69 -17.76
N VAL A 31 -6.11 -26.71 -17.56
CA VAL A 31 -6.49 -25.40 -17.00
C VAL A 31 -7.41 -24.66 -17.95
N SER A 32 -7.12 -24.68 -19.26
CA SER A 32 -7.97 -24.05 -20.27
C SER A 32 -9.32 -24.76 -20.45
N SER A 33 -9.43 -26.05 -20.13
CA SER A 33 -10.69 -26.79 -20.21
C SER A 33 -11.51 -26.77 -18.91
N ALA A 34 -10.86 -26.76 -17.75
CA ALA A 34 -11.51 -26.61 -16.44
C ALA A 34 -12.18 -25.24 -16.25
N LEU A 35 -11.73 -24.23 -17.01
CA LEU A 35 -12.28 -22.87 -17.02
C LEU A 35 -13.43 -22.69 -18.05
N GLY A 36 -13.96 -23.79 -18.60
CA GLY A 36 -14.99 -23.80 -19.64
C GLY A 36 -14.38 -24.02 -21.02
N HIS A 37 -15.05 -24.75 -21.92
CA HIS A 37 -14.55 -25.14 -23.24
C HIS A 37 -14.14 -23.93 -24.10
N ILE A 38 -12.87 -23.54 -24.01
CA ILE A 38 -12.25 -22.52 -24.84
C ILE A 38 -11.55 -23.24 -26.01
N HIS A 39 -12.24 -23.37 -27.13
CA HIS A 39 -11.64 -23.87 -28.37
C HIS A 39 -11.23 -22.74 -29.33
N ASP A 40 -11.54 -21.48 -28.97
CA ASP A 40 -11.24 -20.33 -29.81
C ASP A 40 -10.32 -19.33 -29.08
N THR A 41 -9.30 -18.85 -29.78
CA THR A 41 -8.28 -17.93 -29.28
C THR A 41 -8.87 -16.62 -28.71
N THR A 42 -10.07 -16.26 -29.15
CA THR A 42 -10.84 -15.09 -28.69
C THR A 42 -11.36 -15.27 -27.26
N ASP A 43 -11.79 -16.48 -26.88
CA ASP A 43 -12.33 -16.78 -25.55
C ASP A 43 -11.24 -16.97 -24.47
N THR A 44 -10.02 -17.35 -24.89
CA THR A 44 -8.88 -17.40 -23.97
C THR A 44 -8.49 -15.98 -23.57
N HIS A 45 -8.37 -15.07 -24.54
CA HIS A 45 -7.99 -13.68 -24.28
C HIS A 45 -9.01 -12.97 -23.38
N THR A 46 -10.31 -13.14 -23.62
CA THR A 46 -11.36 -12.54 -22.78
C THR A 46 -11.31 -13.05 -21.35
N LEU A 47 -11.15 -14.35 -21.13
CA LEU A 47 -11.08 -14.95 -19.79
C LEU A 47 -9.87 -14.46 -18.99
N TRP A 48 -8.67 -14.45 -19.59
CA TRP A 48 -7.47 -13.94 -18.90
C TRP A 48 -7.54 -12.42 -18.70
N THR A 49 -8.18 -11.69 -19.62
CA THR A 49 -8.48 -10.27 -19.43
C THR A 49 -9.44 -10.07 -18.25
N THR A 50 -10.46 -10.92 -18.07
CA THR A 50 -11.33 -10.89 -16.89
C THR A 50 -10.55 -11.19 -15.62
N LEU A 51 -9.66 -12.18 -15.62
CA LEU A 51 -8.81 -12.50 -14.47
C LEU A 51 -7.90 -11.31 -14.11
N LYS A 52 -7.29 -10.68 -15.11
CA LYS A 52 -6.54 -9.43 -14.95
C LYS A 52 -7.41 -8.37 -14.31
N THR A 53 -8.56 -8.08 -14.88
CA THR A 53 -9.47 -7.04 -14.35
C THR A 53 -9.84 -7.33 -12.91
N VAL A 54 -10.24 -8.55 -12.57
CA VAL A 54 -10.64 -8.90 -11.20
C VAL A 54 -9.45 -8.81 -10.23
N HIS A 55 -8.30 -9.37 -10.57
CA HIS A 55 -7.13 -9.36 -9.68
C HIS A 55 -6.50 -7.97 -9.54
N CYS A 56 -6.38 -7.23 -10.63
CA CYS A 56 -5.85 -5.88 -10.64
C CYS A 56 -6.79 -4.88 -9.94
N SER A 57 -8.09 -4.94 -10.25
CA SER A 57 -9.08 -4.12 -9.53
C SER A 57 -9.12 -4.46 -8.03
N ARG A 58 -8.89 -5.72 -7.66
CA ARG A 58 -8.77 -6.11 -6.24
C ARG A 58 -7.50 -5.54 -5.60
N GLY A 59 -6.36 -5.54 -6.30
CA GLY A 59 -5.11 -4.92 -5.85
C GLY A 59 -5.27 -3.40 -5.65
N PHE A 60 -5.81 -2.71 -6.65
CA PHE A 60 -6.08 -1.28 -6.61
C PHE A 60 -7.12 -0.89 -5.54
N GLY A 61 -8.21 -1.66 -5.42
CA GLY A 61 -9.23 -1.43 -4.40
C GLY A 61 -8.71 -1.62 -2.97
N MET A 62 -7.84 -2.63 -2.77
CA MET A 62 -7.14 -2.84 -1.50
C MET A 62 -6.18 -1.69 -1.18
N HIS A 63 -5.40 -1.24 -2.17
CA HIS A 63 -4.53 -0.08 -2.03
C HIS A 63 -5.32 1.17 -1.61
N LEU A 64 -6.42 1.49 -2.30
CA LEU A 64 -7.27 2.63 -1.94
C LEU A 64 -7.90 2.52 -0.54
N SER A 65 -8.27 1.32 -0.13
CA SER A 65 -8.82 1.08 1.21
C SER A 65 -7.76 1.37 2.28
N LEU A 66 -6.54 0.86 2.10
CA LEU A 66 -5.43 1.13 3.00
C LEU A 66 -5.00 2.61 3.02
N CYS A 67 -5.02 3.29 1.87
CA CYS A 67 -4.77 4.74 1.84
C CYS A 67 -5.81 5.49 2.68
N ARG A 68 -7.09 5.10 2.57
CA ARG A 68 -8.16 5.72 3.35
C ARG A 68 -7.94 5.50 4.85
N ASP A 69 -7.57 4.30 5.24
CA ASP A 69 -7.27 3.97 6.63
C ASP A 69 -6.09 4.80 7.13
N PHE A 70 -5.01 4.87 6.35
CA PHE A 70 -3.80 5.63 6.67
C PHE A 70 -4.06 7.13 6.87
N PHE A 71 -4.73 7.79 5.92
CA PHE A 71 -5.02 9.23 6.02
C PHE A 71 -6.12 9.57 7.04
N SER A 72 -6.80 8.55 7.59
CA SER A 72 -7.84 8.70 8.61
C SER A 72 -7.39 8.25 10.00
N MET A 73 -6.12 7.85 10.18
CA MET A 73 -5.61 7.46 11.49
C MET A 73 -5.69 8.62 12.48
N VAL A 74 -6.08 8.31 13.71
CA VAL A 74 -6.13 9.23 14.85
C VAL A 74 -5.55 8.51 16.06
N ARG A 75 -4.75 9.23 16.85
CA ARG A 75 -4.16 8.71 18.07
C ARG A 75 -5.24 8.47 19.12
N GLY A 76 -5.19 7.30 19.78
CA GLY A 76 -6.10 6.98 20.88
C GLY A 76 -5.84 7.82 22.14
N GLU A 77 -6.89 8.05 22.94
CA GLU A 77 -6.82 8.87 24.17
C GLU A 77 -5.76 8.40 25.18
N TYR A 78 -5.61 7.08 25.32
CA TYR A 78 -4.64 6.45 26.24
C TYR A 78 -3.43 5.86 25.51
N GLN A 79 -3.27 6.17 24.23
CA GLN A 79 -2.17 5.66 23.43
C GLN A 79 -0.92 6.50 23.65
N THR A 80 0.21 5.85 23.93
CA THR A 80 1.51 6.52 24.01
C THR A 80 1.94 7.03 22.64
N MET A 81 2.71 8.12 22.61
CA MET A 81 3.21 8.70 21.37
C MET A 81 4.09 7.72 20.61
N THR A 82 4.89 6.92 21.31
CA THR A 82 5.73 5.88 20.71
C THR A 82 4.91 4.78 20.04
N SER A 83 3.80 4.35 20.65
CA SER A 83 2.88 3.38 20.05
C SER A 83 2.16 3.97 18.84
N TRP A 84 1.71 5.23 18.94
CA TRP A 84 1.09 5.94 17.83
C TRP A 84 2.03 6.03 16.61
N ILE A 85 3.29 6.43 16.82
CA ILE A 85 4.30 6.51 15.75
C ILE A 85 4.54 5.12 15.13
N ALA A 86 4.59 4.07 15.95
CA ALA A 86 4.76 2.70 15.47
C ALA A 86 3.60 2.25 14.58
N ASP A 87 2.36 2.53 14.97
CA ASP A 87 1.16 2.18 14.20
C ASP A 87 1.15 2.88 12.83
N VAL A 88 1.46 4.18 12.81
CA VAL A 88 1.54 4.97 11.56
C VAL A 88 2.65 4.42 10.65
N HIS A 89 3.82 4.11 11.20
CA HIS A 89 4.92 3.48 10.44
C HIS A 89 4.54 2.09 9.90
N GLN A 90 3.83 1.29 10.70
CA GLN A 90 3.39 -0.03 10.28
C GLN A 90 2.45 0.06 9.08
N LEU A 91 1.47 0.96 9.10
CA LEU A 91 0.52 1.11 7.99
C LEU A 91 1.19 1.75 6.76
N ALA A 92 2.10 2.71 6.96
CA ALA A 92 2.93 3.27 5.88
C ALA A 92 3.81 2.19 5.22
N PHE A 93 4.37 1.27 6.00
CA PHE A 93 5.15 0.15 5.49
C PHE A 93 4.28 -0.83 4.69
N GLN A 94 3.10 -1.17 5.17
CA GLN A 94 2.14 -2.00 4.44
C GLN A 94 1.72 -1.35 3.11
N LEU A 95 1.49 -0.04 3.11
CA LEU A 95 1.22 0.72 1.89
C LEU A 95 2.41 0.76 0.95
N LYS A 96 3.66 0.81 1.44
CA LYS A 96 4.84 0.70 0.57
C LYS A 96 4.97 -0.70 -0.05
N ASP A 97 4.67 -1.75 0.72
CA ASP A 97 4.71 -3.14 0.25
C ASP A 97 3.67 -3.42 -0.83
N ILE A 98 2.45 -2.89 -0.68
CA ILE A 98 1.34 -3.07 -1.64
C ILE A 98 1.38 -2.02 -2.77
N GLY A 99 1.83 -0.80 -2.45
CA GLY A 99 1.78 0.40 -3.27
C GLY A 99 3.01 0.63 -4.15
N ALA A 100 3.99 -0.30 -4.16
CA ALA A 100 5.13 -0.27 -5.08
C ALA A 100 4.72 -0.10 -6.57
N THR A 101 3.45 -0.41 -6.88
CA THR A 101 2.84 -0.32 -8.21
C THR A 101 2.05 0.98 -8.46
N TYR A 102 1.57 1.68 -7.43
CA TYR A 102 0.59 2.78 -7.57
C TYR A 102 1.09 4.13 -7.06
N THR A 103 1.57 4.19 -5.82
CA THR A 103 2.05 5.42 -5.17
C THR A 103 2.90 5.04 -3.96
N THR A 104 4.08 5.63 -3.87
CA THR A 104 4.96 5.45 -2.71
C THR A 104 4.56 6.44 -1.61
N VAL A 105 4.28 5.94 -0.41
CA VAL A 105 4.10 6.78 0.77
C VAL A 105 5.41 7.52 1.07
N THR A 106 5.36 8.85 1.06
CA THR A 106 6.51 9.71 1.33
C THR A 106 6.68 9.99 2.82
N ASP A 107 7.83 10.54 3.22
CA ASP A 107 8.02 11.02 4.59
C ASP A 107 7.07 12.18 4.91
N GLU A 108 6.72 13.00 3.91
CA GLU A 108 5.73 14.08 4.04
C GLU A 108 4.34 13.53 4.37
N ASP A 109 3.90 12.46 3.69
CA ASP A 109 2.64 11.79 4.00
C ASP A 109 2.60 11.26 5.45
N ILE A 110 3.72 10.72 5.93
CA ILE A 110 3.85 10.23 7.31
C ILE A 110 3.78 11.40 8.29
N ILE A 111 4.47 12.51 8.02
CA ILE A 111 4.41 13.72 8.85
C ILE A 111 2.98 14.23 8.94
N ILE A 112 2.26 14.33 7.82
CA ILE A 112 0.86 14.78 7.77
C ILE A 112 -0.03 13.90 8.65
N VAL A 113 0.10 12.56 8.54
CA VAL A 113 -0.71 11.65 9.36
C VAL A 113 -0.35 11.76 10.84
N LEU A 114 0.95 11.82 11.17
CA LEU A 114 1.42 11.94 12.55
C LEU A 114 0.90 13.21 13.23
N THR A 115 0.83 14.34 12.52
CA THR A 115 0.39 15.63 13.09
C THR A 115 -1.12 15.81 13.10
N LYS A 116 -1.81 15.44 12.00
CA LYS A 116 -3.27 15.53 11.90
C LYS A 116 -3.98 14.60 12.88
N GLY A 117 -3.40 13.43 13.17
CA GLY A 117 -3.99 12.44 14.06
C GLY A 117 -3.90 12.77 15.55
N LEU A 118 -3.29 13.90 15.93
CA LEU A 118 -3.09 14.25 17.34
C LEU A 118 -4.34 14.90 17.97
N PRO A 119 -4.54 14.72 19.29
CA PRO A 119 -5.56 15.46 20.01
C PRO A 119 -5.22 16.96 20.10
N SER A 120 -6.23 17.79 20.35
CA SER A 120 -6.10 19.25 20.42
C SER A 120 -5.08 19.75 21.45
N SER A 121 -4.73 18.96 22.46
CA SER A 121 -3.67 19.30 23.42
C SER A 121 -2.28 19.47 22.78
N TYR A 122 -2.08 18.98 21.54
CA TYR A 122 -0.84 19.13 20.78
C TYR A 122 -0.92 20.24 19.71
N GLU A 123 -2.02 21.01 19.64
CA GLU A 123 -2.22 22.02 18.60
C GLU A 123 -1.07 23.05 18.56
N HIS A 124 -0.58 23.47 19.73
CA HIS A 124 0.58 24.37 19.81
C HIS A 124 1.86 23.77 19.22
N LEU A 125 2.06 22.46 19.37
CA LEU A 125 3.20 21.77 18.78
C LEU A 125 3.06 21.73 17.25
N VAL A 126 1.87 21.41 16.74
CA VAL A 126 1.60 21.37 15.29
C VAL A 126 1.88 22.73 14.65
N VAL A 127 1.36 23.82 15.23
CA VAL A 127 1.65 25.18 14.75
C VAL A 127 3.16 25.49 14.75
N SER A 128 3.89 25.03 15.77
CA SER A 128 5.35 25.21 15.83
C SER A 128 6.10 24.37 14.79
N LEU A 129 5.56 23.21 14.40
CA LEU A 129 6.12 22.38 13.33
C LEU A 129 5.88 23.05 11.97
N ASP A 130 4.68 23.57 11.72
CA ASP A 130 4.31 24.24 10.46
C ASP A 130 5.11 25.52 10.22
N ALA A 131 5.57 26.18 11.28
CA ALA A 131 6.45 27.34 11.20
C ALA A 131 7.93 27.00 10.93
N THR A 132 8.30 25.71 10.96
CA THR A 132 9.66 25.25 10.65
C THR A 132 9.88 25.25 9.14
N LEU A 133 11.04 25.74 8.68
CA LEU A 133 11.37 25.77 7.26
C LEU A 133 11.35 24.35 6.66
N SER A 134 10.82 24.22 5.44
CA SER A 134 10.59 22.94 4.77
C SER A 134 11.86 22.08 4.65
N ASP A 135 13.03 22.70 4.45
CA ASP A 135 14.31 22.00 4.32
C ASP A 135 14.81 21.39 5.64
N ASP A 136 14.32 21.87 6.78
CA ASP A 136 14.71 21.41 8.12
C ASP A 136 13.67 20.45 8.75
N LEU A 137 12.45 20.40 8.20
CA LEU A 137 11.35 19.59 8.74
C LEU A 137 11.45 18.13 8.29
N THR A 138 12.38 17.40 8.91
CA THR A 138 12.54 15.96 8.67
C THR A 138 11.59 15.12 9.53
N LEU A 139 11.21 13.93 9.04
CA LEU A 139 10.39 12.98 9.81
C LEU A 139 11.01 12.65 11.18
N ASN A 140 12.34 12.50 11.24
CA ASN A 140 13.08 12.27 12.48
C ASN A 140 12.96 13.44 13.47
N LEU A 141 12.99 14.69 12.98
CA LEU A 141 12.80 15.87 13.83
C LEU A 141 11.38 15.89 14.42
N VAL A 142 10.38 15.61 13.60
CA VAL A 142 8.96 15.53 14.03
C VAL A 142 8.80 14.46 15.11
N ILE A 143 9.27 13.23 14.87
CA ILE A 143 9.24 12.13 15.84
C ILE A 143 9.87 12.53 17.18
N ARG A 144 11.05 13.16 17.16
CA ARG A 144 11.73 13.62 18.38
C ARG A 144 10.90 14.66 19.12
N ARG A 145 10.33 15.64 18.42
CA ARG A 145 9.51 16.68 19.03
C ARG A 145 8.21 16.13 19.64
N LEU A 146 7.57 15.18 18.97
CA LEU A 146 6.36 14.51 19.45
C LEU A 146 6.62 13.78 20.78
N VAL A 147 7.68 12.98 20.85
CA VAL A 147 8.03 12.24 22.07
C VAL A 147 8.45 13.17 23.20
N ASN A 148 9.19 14.24 22.88
CA ASN A 148 9.57 15.25 23.87
C ASN A 148 8.34 15.98 24.44
N GLU A 149 7.36 16.32 23.61
CA GLU A 149 6.14 16.99 24.09
C GLU A 149 5.30 16.09 24.99
N GLU A 150 5.17 14.80 24.67
CA GLU A 150 4.49 13.84 25.55
C GLU A 150 5.14 13.78 26.93
N SER A 151 6.47 13.87 27.02
CA SER A 151 7.18 13.88 28.31
C SER A 151 7.00 15.15 29.14
N ARG A 152 6.52 16.24 28.53
CA ARG A 152 6.29 17.54 29.18
C ARG A 152 4.86 17.70 29.69
N GLN A 153 3.92 16.94 29.13
CA GLN A 153 2.52 16.88 29.56
C GLN A 153 2.38 15.98 30.79
#